data_AF-A0A4S8Z389-F1
#
_entry.id   AF-A0A4S8Z389-F1
#
_cell.length_a   1.000
_cell.length_b   1.000
_cell.length_c   1.000
_cell.angle_alpha   90.00
_cell.angle_beta   90.00
_cell.angle_gamma   90.00
#
_symmetry.space_group_name_H-M   'P 1'
#
loop_
_entity.id
_entity.type
_entity.pdbx_description
1 polymer ?
#
loop_
_entity_poly.entity_id
_entity_poly.type
_entity_poly.pdbx_seq_one_letter_code
_entity_poly.pdbx_strand_id
1 'polypeptide(L)'
;MSDFSLCFDSVVAIHGLGAHPDDTWYKNVGTKEESKWVNWLEAPFMLPNDIPNARIMRYGYMSQWFGKNAIKQSTSDVAKDFLINLRRWRKDTHRPLIIIAHCFGGLVVLKALNDARNHESEYPTIFNYTTGLVFLGTPFRGASGMSQSGLLQAVVQEYEEVQAQTLRILDPGNDPLHDLVTEFCLIRSTPPRAHVACFYEQIASDVMAIVGKSGTKNFVVNRESACLDQSESTKTYPIARNHFDMNKFGKPTNEYYKVAEAIQGMVQEAQDLIHERADSNDYLLLEDASTDNGICFRTRCVSHLMLTRHVVDERLTVAAVKRLIDVTDGPSEEQCQEHAERVQEDMSILIESAFQKANFIKSTAMNKVHGPQSSSHRDADLRRILAIVRVDTTVKINRRIQHRSIISNATRLVAQTYKDTISIASGKFNIRTTKCKTENDQDASFVSVVTFTADESQYKQFILSMYFFQRYGNDGSNVLPPCIIAHAVIPDDSLTIQVVRSGNLTELKQLLATGQARVWDCDSVGRSLLSIAVSCMKPIMVKYLIAQGLDPNSVGLVGGWPGRKLFVIS
;
A
#
# COMPACT_ATOMS: atom_id res chain seq x y z
N MET A 1 -46.78 -3.03 6.72
CA MET A 1 -45.49 -3.31 7.38
C MET A 1 -45.19 -4.77 7.16
N SER A 2 -44.36 -5.09 6.18
CA SER A 2 -43.92 -6.47 5.91
C SER A 2 -42.95 -6.91 7.00
N ASP A 3 -43.13 -8.15 7.45
CA ASP A 3 -42.42 -8.78 8.55
C ASP A 3 -40.95 -9.05 8.15
N PHE A 4 -40.02 -8.23 8.65
CA PHE A 4 -38.58 -8.30 8.32
C PHE A 4 -37.81 -9.40 9.10
N SER A 5 -38.52 -10.32 9.75
CA SER A 5 -37.96 -11.34 10.65
C SER A 5 -37.35 -12.55 9.94
N LEU A 6 -37.56 -12.73 8.63
CA LEU A 6 -37.05 -13.87 7.84
C LEU A 6 -35.90 -13.52 6.87
N CYS A 7 -35.34 -12.31 6.96
CA CYS A 7 -34.31 -11.88 6.03
C CYS A 7 -32.90 -12.30 6.50
N PHE A 8 -32.28 -13.23 5.78
CA PHE A 8 -30.97 -13.80 6.11
C PHE A 8 -29.80 -12.96 5.59
N ASP A 9 -29.97 -12.24 4.47
CA ASP A 9 -28.88 -11.51 3.80
C ASP A 9 -29.26 -10.07 3.47
N SER A 10 -28.28 -9.17 3.45
CA SER A 10 -28.42 -7.82 2.89
C SER A 10 -27.59 -7.67 1.62
N VAL A 11 -28.27 -7.34 0.51
CA VAL A 11 -27.62 -7.00 -0.76
C VAL A 11 -27.67 -5.49 -0.94
N VAL A 12 -26.54 -4.86 -1.22
CA VAL A 12 -26.45 -3.41 -1.43
C VAL A 12 -25.82 -3.11 -2.78
N ALA A 13 -26.56 -2.44 -3.65
CA ALA A 13 -26.10 -2.03 -4.97
C ALA A 13 -25.63 -0.56 -4.96
N ILE A 14 -24.45 -0.26 -5.52
CA ILE A 14 -23.88 1.07 -5.62
C ILE A 14 -23.49 1.40 -7.07
N HIS A 15 -23.87 2.59 -7.51
CA HIS A 15 -23.66 3.05 -8.89
C HIS A 15 -22.27 3.70 -9.09
N GLY A 16 -21.91 3.92 -10.35
CA GLY A 16 -20.69 4.61 -10.75
C GLY A 16 -20.80 6.12 -10.83
N LEU A 17 -19.72 6.74 -11.32
CA LEU A 17 -19.61 8.18 -11.50
C LEU A 17 -20.49 8.67 -12.67
N GLY A 18 -21.08 9.86 -12.56
CA GLY A 18 -21.97 10.44 -13.57
C GLY A 18 -23.31 9.71 -13.74
N ALA A 19 -23.68 8.84 -12.79
CA ALA A 19 -24.91 8.05 -12.82
C ALA A 19 -25.85 8.41 -11.66
N HIS A 20 -27.15 8.15 -11.85
CA HIS A 20 -28.17 8.26 -10.83
C HIS A 20 -28.64 6.86 -10.39
N PRO A 21 -28.88 6.60 -9.09
CA PRO A 21 -29.31 5.29 -8.62
C PRO A 21 -30.68 4.86 -9.19
N ASP A 22 -31.52 5.78 -9.65
CA ASP A 22 -32.82 5.50 -10.30
C ASP A 22 -32.69 5.14 -11.79
N ASP A 23 -31.51 5.31 -12.40
CA ASP A 23 -31.29 5.00 -13.82
C ASP A 23 -30.29 3.86 -14.01
N THR A 24 -29.40 3.68 -13.03
CA THR A 24 -28.26 2.74 -13.08
C THR A 24 -28.72 1.30 -13.31
N TRP A 25 -29.81 0.90 -12.67
CA TRP A 25 -30.27 -0.49 -12.63
C TRP A 25 -31.48 -0.74 -13.53
N TYR A 26 -31.93 0.27 -14.27
CA TYR A 26 -33.11 0.21 -15.11
C TYR A 26 -32.75 -0.02 -16.58
N LYS A 27 -33.51 -0.90 -17.24
CA LYS A 27 -33.44 -1.13 -18.68
C LYS A 27 -34.80 -0.82 -19.31
N ASN A 28 -34.80 0.02 -20.36
CA ASN A 28 -35.99 0.19 -21.17
C ASN A 28 -36.18 -1.07 -22.04
N VAL A 29 -37.29 -1.76 -21.84
CA VAL A 29 -37.73 -2.95 -22.60
C VAL A 29 -38.90 -2.62 -23.55
N GLY A 30 -39.39 -1.38 -23.53
CA GLY A 30 -40.39 -0.86 -24.46
C GLY A 30 -39.77 -0.26 -25.71
N THR A 31 -40.56 0.51 -26.46
CA THR A 31 -40.07 1.27 -27.62
C THR A 31 -39.61 2.66 -27.19
N LYS A 32 -39.12 3.47 -28.13
CA LYS A 32 -38.81 4.89 -27.85
C LYS A 32 -40.08 5.69 -27.56
N GLU A 33 -41.16 5.35 -28.26
CA GLU A 33 -42.47 6.00 -28.17
C GLU A 33 -43.25 5.56 -26.93
N GLU A 34 -43.02 4.31 -26.49
CA GLU A 34 -43.71 3.70 -25.35
C GLU A 34 -42.69 3.03 -24.43
N SER A 35 -42.04 3.85 -23.60
CA SER A 35 -40.97 3.39 -22.71
C SER A 35 -41.52 2.53 -21.58
N LYS A 36 -40.92 1.35 -21.40
CA LYS A 36 -41.22 0.45 -20.28
C LYS A 36 -39.93 0.11 -19.57
N TRP A 37 -39.78 0.55 -18.33
CA TRP A 37 -38.54 0.38 -17.58
C TRP A 37 -38.64 -0.81 -16.62
N VAL A 38 -37.59 -1.63 -16.59
CA VAL A 38 -37.45 -2.76 -15.66
C VAL A 38 -36.20 -2.55 -14.83
N ASN A 39 -36.35 -2.57 -13.50
CA ASN A 39 -35.24 -2.63 -12.56
C ASN A 39 -35.04 -4.06 -12.09
N TRP A 40 -33.91 -4.67 -12.43
CA TRP A 40 -33.65 -6.07 -12.10
C TRP A 40 -33.38 -6.34 -10.61
N LEU A 41 -33.12 -5.29 -9.81
CA LEU A 41 -33.01 -5.39 -8.35
C LEU A 41 -34.37 -5.41 -7.65
N GLU A 42 -35.44 -5.04 -8.34
CA GLU A 42 -36.80 -4.86 -7.76
C GLU A 42 -37.85 -5.76 -8.43
N ALA A 43 -37.70 -6.05 -9.72
CA ALA A 43 -38.69 -6.82 -10.48
C ALA A 43 -38.82 -8.24 -9.93
N PRO A 44 -40.05 -8.74 -9.67
CA PRO A 44 -40.28 -10.01 -9.00
C PRO A 44 -39.88 -11.25 -9.81
N PHE A 45 -39.54 -11.09 -11.09
CA PHE A 45 -39.05 -12.14 -11.98
C PHE A 45 -37.53 -12.07 -12.23
N MET A 46 -36.82 -11.22 -11.48
CA MET A 46 -35.37 -10.98 -11.58
C MET A 46 -34.70 -11.32 -10.23
N LEU A 47 -33.81 -10.46 -9.70
CA LEU A 47 -32.98 -10.82 -8.54
C LEU A 47 -33.82 -11.20 -7.30
N PRO A 48 -34.95 -10.54 -7.00
CA PRO A 48 -35.85 -10.98 -5.94
C PRO A 48 -36.37 -12.42 -6.09
N ASN A 49 -36.50 -12.95 -7.31
CA ASN A 49 -36.87 -14.36 -7.53
C ASN A 49 -35.70 -15.30 -7.23
N ASP A 50 -34.49 -14.89 -7.57
CA ASP A 50 -33.29 -15.71 -7.46
C ASP A 50 -32.77 -15.80 -6.02
N ILE A 51 -33.04 -14.78 -5.20
CA ILE A 51 -32.67 -14.70 -3.78
C ILE A 51 -33.85 -14.17 -2.92
N PRO A 52 -34.95 -14.96 -2.78
CA PRO A 52 -36.22 -14.48 -2.24
C PRO A 52 -36.19 -14.05 -0.76
N ASN A 53 -35.17 -14.48 -0.01
CA ASN A 53 -35.02 -14.14 1.42
C ASN A 53 -34.01 -13.01 1.66
N ALA A 54 -33.45 -12.41 0.61
CA ALA A 54 -32.48 -11.33 0.72
C ALA A 54 -33.15 -9.96 0.68
N ARG A 55 -32.70 -9.03 1.55
CA ARG A 55 -33.09 -7.63 1.49
C ARG A 55 -32.20 -6.92 0.49
N ILE A 56 -32.76 -6.52 -0.64
CA ILE A 56 -32.05 -5.81 -1.70
C ILE A 56 -32.25 -4.30 -1.52
N MET A 57 -31.14 -3.58 -1.45
CA MET A 57 -31.08 -2.12 -1.29
C MET A 57 -30.17 -1.54 -2.35
N ARG A 58 -30.36 -0.26 -2.66
CA ARG A 58 -29.46 0.52 -3.50
C ARG A 58 -29.03 1.77 -2.77
N TYR A 59 -27.74 2.09 -2.85
CA TYR A 59 -27.16 3.31 -2.32
C TYR A 59 -26.93 4.31 -3.46
N GLY A 60 -27.29 5.56 -3.21
CA GLY A 60 -27.17 6.66 -4.14
C GLY A 60 -26.33 7.79 -3.56
N TYR A 61 -25.47 8.37 -4.38
CA TYR A 61 -24.73 9.58 -4.06
C TYR A 61 -24.69 10.52 -5.27
N MET A 62 -24.54 11.82 -5.04
CA MET A 62 -24.47 12.80 -6.12
C MET A 62 -23.18 12.62 -6.92
N SER A 63 -23.23 11.96 -8.07
CA SER A 63 -22.02 11.59 -8.82
C SER A 63 -21.76 12.46 -10.07
N GLN A 64 -22.56 13.51 -10.27
CA GLN A 64 -22.44 14.41 -11.39
C GLN A 64 -21.16 15.26 -11.27
N TRP A 65 -20.27 15.15 -12.25
CA TRP A 65 -18.96 15.82 -12.24
C TRP A 65 -18.82 16.90 -13.32
N PHE A 66 -19.85 17.12 -14.15
CA PHE A 66 -19.91 18.22 -15.12
C PHE A 66 -21.34 18.76 -15.29
N GLY A 67 -21.46 19.99 -15.80
CA GLY A 67 -22.71 20.72 -15.96
C GLY A 67 -23.17 21.40 -14.67
N LYS A 68 -24.35 22.05 -14.71
CA LYS A 68 -24.88 22.98 -13.69
C LYS A 68 -24.93 22.48 -12.22
N ASN A 69 -24.82 21.17 -12.01
CA ASN A 69 -24.86 20.56 -10.68
C ASN A 69 -23.58 19.73 -10.41
N ALA A 70 -22.46 20.10 -11.05
CA ALA A 70 -21.20 19.39 -10.88
C ALA A 70 -20.70 19.54 -9.44
N ILE A 71 -20.51 18.41 -8.76
CA ILE A 71 -20.03 18.38 -7.38
C ILE A 71 -18.58 17.90 -7.33
N LYS A 72 -17.77 18.60 -6.53
CA LYS A 72 -16.41 18.15 -6.21
C LYS A 72 -16.52 16.98 -5.24
N GLN A 73 -16.25 15.78 -5.71
CA GLN A 73 -16.24 14.58 -4.88
C GLN A 73 -14.87 13.91 -4.87
N SER A 74 -14.52 13.33 -3.73
CA SER A 74 -13.42 12.39 -3.62
C SER A 74 -13.95 10.99 -3.30
N THR A 75 -13.20 9.96 -3.68
CA THR A 75 -13.52 8.57 -3.32
C THR A 75 -13.68 8.41 -1.81
N SER A 76 -12.85 9.10 -1.01
CA SER A 76 -12.89 9.07 0.45
C SER A 76 -14.17 9.67 1.03
N ASP A 77 -14.64 10.80 0.50
CA ASP A 77 -15.87 11.43 0.99
C ASP A 77 -17.08 10.54 0.73
N VAL A 78 -17.19 10.01 -0.49
CA VAL A 78 -18.28 9.10 -0.87
C VAL A 78 -18.22 7.80 -0.07
N ALA A 79 -17.03 7.24 0.15
CA ALA A 79 -16.85 6.02 0.95
C ALA A 79 -17.25 6.23 2.42
N LYS A 80 -16.88 7.37 3.01
CA LYS A 80 -17.28 7.74 4.37
C LYS A 80 -18.79 7.89 4.49
N ASP A 81 -19.42 8.60 3.57
CA ASP A 81 -20.88 8.75 3.55
C ASP A 81 -21.58 7.40 3.35
N PHE A 82 -21.06 6.56 2.46
CA PHE A 82 -21.56 5.20 2.25
C PHE A 82 -21.47 4.38 3.55
N LEU A 83 -20.34 4.38 4.25
CA LEU A 83 -20.15 3.66 5.50
C LEU A 83 -21.13 4.09 6.60
N ILE A 84 -21.26 5.40 6.81
CA ILE A 84 -22.17 5.97 7.82
C ILE A 84 -23.61 5.51 7.54
N ASN A 85 -24.05 5.61 6.29
CA ASN A 85 -25.40 5.21 5.89
C ASN A 85 -25.58 3.69 5.97
N LEU A 86 -24.60 2.92 5.50
CA LEU A 86 -24.64 1.46 5.55
C LEU A 86 -24.75 0.96 6.98
N ARG A 87 -23.95 1.49 7.90
CA ARG A 87 -24.04 1.19 9.34
C ARG A 87 -25.42 1.53 9.90
N ARG A 88 -25.92 2.73 9.63
CA ARG A 88 -27.26 3.18 10.07
C ARG A 88 -28.38 2.25 9.60
N TRP A 89 -28.34 1.82 8.34
CA TRP A 89 -29.36 0.93 7.76
C TRP A 89 -29.22 -0.53 8.18
N ARG A 90 -27.98 -0.99 8.41
CA ARG A 90 -27.70 -2.32 8.96
C ARG A 90 -28.08 -2.42 10.41
N LYS A 91 -28.14 -1.31 11.17
CA LYS A 91 -28.40 -1.26 12.62
C LYS A 91 -27.54 -2.27 13.38
N ASP A 92 -26.27 -2.36 12.98
CA ASP A 92 -25.29 -3.29 13.54
C ASP A 92 -25.76 -4.76 13.60
N THR A 93 -26.50 -5.19 12.58
CA THR A 93 -26.89 -6.60 12.45
C THR A 93 -25.76 -7.47 11.92
N HIS A 94 -25.67 -8.69 12.43
CA HIS A 94 -24.72 -9.75 12.03
C HIS A 94 -25.14 -10.51 10.76
N ARG A 95 -26.02 -9.92 9.95
CA ARG A 95 -26.47 -10.57 8.72
C ARG A 95 -25.41 -10.44 7.64
N PRO A 96 -25.15 -11.49 6.85
CA PRO A 96 -24.31 -11.39 5.68
C PRO A 96 -24.61 -10.18 4.80
N LEU A 97 -23.55 -9.61 4.27
CA LEU A 97 -23.55 -8.43 3.41
C LEU A 97 -22.92 -8.80 2.08
N ILE A 98 -23.70 -8.62 1.02
CA ILE A 98 -23.23 -8.72 -0.36
C ILE A 98 -23.32 -7.33 -1.00
N ILE A 99 -22.27 -6.89 -1.66
CA ILE A 99 -22.25 -5.57 -2.31
C ILE A 99 -22.09 -5.74 -3.81
N ILE A 100 -22.97 -5.10 -4.57
CA ILE A 100 -22.92 -5.02 -6.03
C ILE A 100 -22.47 -3.61 -6.41
N ALA A 101 -21.33 -3.49 -7.07
CA ALA A 101 -20.75 -2.21 -7.42
C ALA A 101 -20.54 -2.09 -8.93
N HIS A 102 -20.90 -0.95 -9.51
CA HIS A 102 -20.61 -0.61 -10.90
C HIS A 102 -19.56 0.48 -11.00
N CYS A 103 -18.59 0.31 -11.91
CA CYS A 103 -17.58 1.32 -12.25
C CYS A 103 -16.91 1.91 -10.98
N PHE A 104 -16.91 3.24 -10.83
CA PHE A 104 -16.34 3.99 -9.70
C PHE A 104 -16.91 3.57 -8.34
N GLY A 105 -18.16 3.10 -8.29
CA GLY A 105 -18.78 2.60 -7.06
C GLY A 105 -18.00 1.44 -6.44
N GLY A 106 -17.25 0.67 -7.24
CA GLY A 106 -16.38 -0.38 -6.71
C GLY A 106 -15.19 0.16 -5.94
N LEU A 107 -14.61 1.28 -6.38
CA LEU A 107 -13.53 1.96 -5.66
C LEU A 107 -14.03 2.56 -4.33
N VAL A 108 -15.25 3.10 -4.33
CA VAL A 108 -15.94 3.55 -3.11
C VAL A 108 -16.08 2.39 -2.13
N VAL A 109 -16.50 1.21 -2.60
CA VAL A 109 -16.65 0.02 -1.76
C VAL A 109 -15.32 -0.47 -1.21
N LEU A 110 -14.25 -0.51 -2.02
CA LEU A 110 -12.93 -0.86 -1.53
C LEU A 110 -12.51 0.08 -0.40
N LYS A 111 -12.66 1.39 -0.61
CA LYS A 111 -12.25 2.40 0.37
C LYS A 111 -13.06 2.29 1.66
N ALA A 112 -14.37 2.07 1.53
CA ALA A 112 -15.25 1.84 2.66
C ALA A 112 -14.85 0.58 3.46
N LEU A 113 -14.51 -0.52 2.79
CA LEU A 113 -14.10 -1.74 3.48
C LEU A 113 -12.75 -1.58 4.18
N ASN A 114 -11.79 -0.88 3.56
CA ASN A 114 -10.52 -0.54 4.21
C ASN A 114 -10.77 0.30 5.47
N ASP A 115 -11.57 1.36 5.36
CA ASP A 115 -11.88 2.23 6.49
C ASP A 115 -12.64 1.49 7.60
N ALA A 116 -13.58 0.61 7.25
CA ALA A 116 -14.31 -0.22 8.21
C ALA A 116 -13.39 -1.20 8.95
N ARG A 117 -12.42 -1.80 8.25
CA ARG A 117 -11.43 -2.69 8.88
C ARG A 117 -10.45 -1.91 9.78
N ASN A 118 -9.97 -0.77 9.31
CA ASN A 118 -9.04 0.07 10.08
C ASN A 118 -9.70 0.72 11.31
N HIS A 119 -11.03 0.88 11.29
CA HIS A 119 -11.84 1.42 12.39
C HIS A 119 -12.89 0.42 12.86
N GLU A 120 -12.46 -0.82 13.11
CA GLU A 120 -13.35 -1.94 13.45
C GLU A 120 -14.23 -1.66 14.68
N SER A 121 -13.73 -0.91 15.66
CA SER A 121 -14.53 -0.48 16.82
C SER A 121 -15.73 0.42 16.45
N GLU A 122 -15.63 1.16 15.36
CA GLU A 122 -16.70 2.04 14.85
C GLU A 122 -17.61 1.31 13.86
N TYR A 123 -17.08 0.35 13.10
CA TYR A 123 -17.80 -0.39 12.04
C TYR A 123 -17.71 -1.93 12.19
N PRO A 124 -18.04 -2.50 13.37
CA PRO A 124 -17.75 -3.91 13.68
C PRO A 124 -18.47 -4.91 12.78
N THR A 125 -19.62 -4.51 12.22
CA THR A 125 -20.51 -5.38 11.45
C THR A 125 -20.43 -5.19 9.93
N ILE A 126 -19.46 -4.41 9.44
CA ILE A 126 -19.32 -4.10 8.01
C ILE A 126 -18.34 -5.05 7.35
N PHE A 127 -17.05 -4.97 7.68
CA PHE A 127 -16.05 -5.82 7.02
C PHE A 127 -16.26 -7.29 7.36
N ASN A 128 -16.40 -7.63 8.64
CA ASN A 128 -16.51 -9.02 9.13
C ASN A 128 -17.75 -9.77 8.64
N TYR A 129 -18.78 -9.05 8.19
CA TYR A 129 -20.01 -9.63 7.66
C TYR A 129 -20.17 -9.42 6.16
N THR A 130 -19.22 -8.75 5.50
CA THR A 130 -19.14 -8.76 4.03
C THR A 130 -18.71 -10.15 3.58
N THR A 131 -19.63 -10.88 2.95
CA THR A 131 -19.41 -12.26 2.48
C THR A 131 -19.22 -12.31 0.96
N GLY A 132 -19.78 -11.34 0.24
CA GLY A 132 -19.74 -11.29 -1.22
C GLY A 132 -19.56 -9.89 -1.81
N LEU A 133 -18.81 -9.81 -2.91
CA LEU A 133 -18.53 -8.59 -3.64
C LEU A 133 -18.66 -8.84 -5.14
N VAL A 134 -19.56 -8.12 -5.80
CA VAL A 134 -19.81 -8.21 -7.24
C VAL A 134 -19.40 -6.90 -7.87
N PHE A 135 -18.40 -6.92 -8.74
CA PHE A 135 -17.89 -5.74 -9.44
C PHE A 135 -18.24 -5.79 -10.92
N LEU A 136 -18.95 -4.79 -11.41
CA LEU A 136 -19.35 -4.63 -12.80
C LEU A 136 -18.47 -3.53 -13.42
N GLY A 137 -17.37 -3.94 -14.07
CA GLY A 137 -16.48 -3.01 -14.77
C GLY A 137 -15.77 -2.00 -13.85
N THR A 138 -15.42 -2.37 -12.62
CA THR A 138 -14.69 -1.48 -11.71
C THR A 138 -13.24 -1.30 -12.16
N PRO A 139 -12.74 -0.07 -12.36
CA PRO A 139 -11.40 0.18 -12.89
C PRO A 139 -10.30 0.08 -11.81
N PHE A 140 -9.99 -1.14 -11.35
CA PHE A 140 -8.95 -1.37 -10.33
C PHE A 140 -7.54 -0.95 -10.75
N ARG A 141 -7.28 -0.81 -12.06
CA ARG A 141 -5.99 -0.35 -12.62
C ARG A 141 -6.14 0.88 -13.53
N GLY A 142 -7.23 1.62 -13.35
CA GLY A 142 -7.56 2.81 -14.13
C GLY A 142 -8.35 2.50 -15.39
N ALA A 143 -8.92 3.52 -16.02
CA ALA A 143 -9.81 3.39 -17.17
C ALA A 143 -9.10 3.84 -18.46
N SER A 144 -8.33 2.94 -19.07
CA SER A 144 -7.47 3.26 -20.21
C SER A 144 -8.21 3.59 -21.52
N GLY A 145 -9.45 3.13 -21.71
CA GLY A 145 -10.23 3.46 -22.92
C GLY A 145 -11.09 4.71 -22.79
N MET A 146 -11.18 5.29 -21.59
CA MET A 146 -11.38 6.73 -21.47
C MET A 146 -10.03 7.36 -21.75
N SER A 147 -9.81 7.89 -22.95
CA SER A 147 -8.85 8.98 -23.08
C SER A 147 -9.35 10.08 -22.14
N GLN A 148 -8.88 10.10 -20.90
CA GLN A 148 -9.39 11.04 -19.91
C GLN A 148 -9.15 12.46 -20.38
N SER A 149 -8.03 12.70 -21.05
CA SER A 149 -7.76 13.95 -21.75
C SER A 149 -8.78 14.27 -22.83
N GLY A 150 -9.20 13.29 -23.66
CA GLY A 150 -10.18 13.48 -24.72
C GLY A 150 -11.62 13.66 -24.22
N LEU A 151 -12.07 12.84 -23.26
CA LEU A 151 -13.38 13.01 -22.61
C LEU A 151 -13.43 14.32 -21.83
N LEU A 152 -12.40 14.63 -21.04
CA LEU A 152 -12.32 15.87 -20.28
C LEU A 152 -12.29 17.08 -21.23
N GLN A 153 -11.53 17.03 -22.32
CA GLN A 153 -11.51 18.09 -23.32
C GLN A 153 -12.88 18.27 -23.97
N ALA A 154 -13.57 17.18 -24.32
CA ALA A 154 -14.91 17.23 -24.88
C ALA A 154 -15.93 17.81 -23.90
N VAL A 155 -15.82 17.46 -22.61
CA VAL A 155 -16.69 17.98 -21.55
C VAL A 155 -16.40 19.46 -21.29
N VAL A 156 -15.14 19.89 -21.22
CA VAL A 156 -14.76 21.31 -21.03
C VAL A 156 -15.17 22.17 -22.23
N GLN A 157 -15.27 21.60 -23.44
CA GLN A 157 -15.79 22.32 -24.62
C GLN A 157 -17.30 22.54 -24.58
N GLU A 158 -18.06 21.62 -23.97
CA GLU A 158 -19.52 21.64 -23.95
C GLU A 158 -20.10 22.22 -22.65
N TYR A 159 -19.34 22.21 -21.56
CA TYR A 159 -19.79 22.58 -20.23
C TYR A 159 -18.79 23.52 -19.53
N GLU A 160 -19.29 24.61 -18.95
CA GLU A 160 -18.49 25.57 -18.18
C GLU A 160 -18.06 25.01 -16.82
N GLU A 161 -18.94 24.25 -16.15
CA GLU A 161 -18.69 23.66 -14.84
C GLU A 161 -18.21 22.22 -14.95
N VAL A 162 -16.95 21.96 -14.59
CA VAL A 162 -16.31 20.65 -14.67
C VAL A 162 -15.43 20.36 -13.45
N GLN A 163 -15.65 19.22 -12.80
CA GLN A 163 -14.91 18.75 -11.63
C GLN A 163 -13.94 17.64 -12.04
N ALA A 164 -12.90 18.02 -12.80
CA ALA A 164 -11.91 17.09 -13.35
C ALA A 164 -11.17 16.25 -12.30
N GLN A 165 -11.02 16.78 -11.08
CA GLN A 165 -10.32 16.10 -9.99
C GLN A 165 -10.98 14.75 -9.63
N THR A 166 -12.30 14.63 -9.78
CA THR A 166 -13.06 13.43 -9.48
C THR A 166 -12.67 12.24 -10.39
N LEU A 167 -12.16 12.53 -11.60
CA LEU A 167 -11.73 11.51 -12.56
C LEU A 167 -10.27 11.07 -12.39
N ARG A 168 -9.42 11.88 -11.75
CA ARG A 168 -7.97 11.61 -11.70
C ARG A 168 -7.61 10.28 -11.04
N ILE A 169 -8.40 9.81 -10.08
CA ILE A 169 -8.17 8.48 -9.47
C ILE A 169 -8.33 7.35 -10.49
N LEU A 170 -9.07 7.57 -11.58
CA LEU A 170 -9.27 6.60 -12.65
C LEU A 170 -8.11 6.60 -13.66
N ASP A 171 -7.10 7.46 -13.50
CA ASP A 171 -5.94 7.49 -14.40
C ASP A 171 -5.13 6.18 -14.27
N PRO A 172 -4.74 5.54 -15.39
CA PRO A 172 -3.82 4.40 -15.33
C PRO A 172 -2.51 4.80 -14.64
N GLY A 173 -2.06 3.97 -13.68
CA GLY A 173 -0.87 4.27 -12.89
C GLY A 173 -1.06 5.36 -11.83
N ASN A 174 -2.30 5.66 -11.45
CA ASN A 174 -2.57 6.54 -10.32
C ASN A 174 -2.17 5.87 -8.98
N ASP A 175 -1.18 6.42 -8.28
CA ASP A 175 -0.69 5.86 -7.00
C ASP A 175 -1.81 5.71 -5.95
N PRO A 176 -2.70 6.71 -5.70
CA PRO A 176 -3.82 6.54 -4.78
C PRO A 176 -4.76 5.38 -5.12
N LEU A 177 -5.01 5.12 -6.41
CA LEU A 177 -5.78 3.96 -6.84
C LEU A 177 -5.04 2.66 -6.55
N HIS A 178 -3.75 2.61 -6.85
CA HIS A 178 -2.91 1.45 -6.58
C HIS A 178 -2.90 1.12 -5.08
N ASP A 179 -2.64 2.11 -4.22
CA ASP A 179 -2.63 1.96 -2.77
C ASP A 179 -3.98 1.46 -2.24
N LEU A 180 -5.08 2.01 -2.74
CA LEU A 180 -6.44 1.62 -2.37
C LEU A 180 -6.71 0.13 -2.65
N VAL A 181 -6.36 -0.32 -3.86
CA VAL A 181 -6.57 -1.72 -4.29
C VAL A 181 -5.64 -2.66 -3.53
N THR A 182 -4.38 -2.27 -3.35
CA THR A 182 -3.37 -3.05 -2.61
C THR A 182 -3.78 -3.24 -1.15
N GLU A 183 -4.20 -2.17 -0.46
CA GLU A 183 -4.68 -2.24 0.91
C GLU A 183 -5.91 -3.16 1.03
N PHE A 184 -6.86 -3.06 0.10
CA PHE A 184 -8.03 -3.93 0.09
C PHE A 184 -7.66 -5.41 -0.09
N CYS A 185 -6.77 -5.71 -1.04
CA CYS A 185 -6.27 -7.07 -1.24
C CYS A 185 -5.56 -7.61 0.00
N LEU A 186 -4.79 -6.77 0.69
CA LEU A 186 -4.09 -7.13 1.92
C LEU A 186 -5.08 -7.49 3.04
N ILE A 187 -6.04 -6.63 3.35
CA ILE A 187 -7.00 -6.90 4.44
C ILE A 187 -7.93 -8.07 4.15
N ARG A 188 -8.20 -8.38 2.87
CA ARG A 188 -8.98 -9.55 2.45
C ARG A 188 -8.13 -10.83 2.40
N SER A 189 -6.80 -10.73 2.45
CA SER A 189 -5.93 -11.91 2.31
C SER A 189 -6.06 -12.91 3.46
N THR A 190 -6.58 -12.48 4.62
CA THR A 190 -6.85 -13.32 5.79
C THR A 190 -8.10 -14.19 5.57
N PRO A 191 -7.98 -15.53 5.59
CA PRO A 191 -9.14 -16.43 5.59
C PRO A 191 -9.93 -16.30 6.90
N PRO A 192 -11.26 -16.53 6.89
CA PRO A 192 -12.12 -16.80 5.74
C PRO A 192 -12.44 -15.54 4.90
N ARG A 193 -12.21 -15.63 3.57
CA ARG A 193 -12.19 -14.46 2.66
C ARG A 193 -13.55 -14.24 2.01
N ALA A 194 -14.01 -12.98 1.95
CA ALA A 194 -15.20 -12.64 1.15
C ALA A 194 -15.00 -13.04 -0.31
N HIS A 195 -16.02 -13.63 -0.91
CA HIS A 195 -16.03 -14.00 -2.34
C HIS A 195 -16.11 -12.75 -3.20
N VAL A 196 -15.33 -12.71 -4.28
CA VAL A 196 -15.32 -11.64 -5.26
C VAL A 196 -15.68 -12.19 -6.64
N ALA A 197 -16.59 -11.53 -7.32
CA ALA A 197 -16.93 -11.77 -8.72
C ALA A 197 -16.70 -10.49 -9.54
N CYS A 198 -15.69 -10.49 -10.40
CA CYS A 198 -15.38 -9.36 -11.29
C CYS A 198 -15.92 -9.62 -12.69
N PHE A 199 -16.75 -8.71 -13.21
CA PHE A 199 -17.30 -8.76 -14.56
C PHE A 199 -16.64 -7.72 -15.44
N TYR A 200 -16.21 -8.13 -16.64
CA TYR A 200 -15.55 -7.25 -17.62
C TYR A 200 -16.30 -7.20 -18.95
N GLU A 201 -16.31 -6.02 -19.57
CA GLU A 201 -17.01 -5.77 -20.83
C GLU A 201 -16.38 -6.51 -22.02
N GLN A 202 -17.23 -6.92 -22.97
CA GLN A 202 -16.82 -7.52 -24.25
C GLN A 202 -17.31 -6.73 -25.47
N ILE A 203 -18.11 -5.66 -25.25
CA ILE A 203 -18.53 -4.74 -26.31
C ILE A 203 -17.92 -3.36 -26.02
N ALA A 204 -17.21 -2.79 -26.99
CA ALA A 204 -16.64 -1.45 -26.85
C ALA A 204 -17.74 -0.36 -26.75
N SER A 205 -17.44 0.69 -25.99
CA SER A 205 -18.35 1.83 -25.75
C SER A 205 -17.93 3.06 -26.54
N ASP A 206 -18.89 3.84 -27.04
CA ASP A 206 -18.63 5.19 -27.54
C ASP A 206 -18.68 6.16 -26.35
N VAL A 207 -17.52 6.48 -25.78
CA VAL A 207 -17.41 7.36 -24.60
C VAL A 207 -17.90 8.78 -24.91
N MET A 208 -17.81 9.22 -26.17
CA MET A 208 -18.25 10.57 -26.57
C MET A 208 -19.79 10.72 -26.53
N ALA A 209 -20.53 9.61 -26.47
CA ALA A 209 -21.97 9.62 -26.30
C ALA A 209 -22.40 10.27 -24.97
N ILE A 210 -21.52 10.29 -23.95
CA ILE A 210 -21.76 10.98 -22.67
C ILE A 210 -22.04 12.48 -22.88
N VAL A 211 -21.39 13.11 -23.86
CA VAL A 211 -21.55 14.52 -24.20
C VAL A 211 -22.41 14.73 -25.45
N GLY A 212 -23.20 13.73 -25.85
CA GLY A 212 -24.05 13.80 -27.04
C GLY A 212 -23.30 13.81 -28.38
N LYS A 213 -22.01 13.47 -28.37
CA LYS A 213 -21.17 13.36 -29.57
C LYS A 213 -20.98 11.88 -29.94
N SER A 214 -20.40 11.62 -31.11
CA SER A 214 -19.95 10.27 -31.49
C SER A 214 -18.45 10.27 -31.72
N GLY A 215 -17.80 9.17 -31.34
CA GLY A 215 -16.37 9.01 -31.45
C GLY A 215 -15.96 7.54 -31.62
N THR A 216 -14.66 7.28 -31.48
CA THR A 216 -14.11 5.93 -31.58
C THR A 216 -14.58 5.09 -30.40
N LYS A 217 -15.12 3.91 -30.71
CA LYS A 217 -15.51 2.94 -29.68
C LYS A 217 -14.28 2.28 -29.09
N ASN A 218 -14.15 2.32 -27.77
CA ASN A 218 -13.07 1.68 -27.02
C ASN A 218 -13.63 0.94 -25.79
N PHE A 219 -12.87 -0.01 -25.26
CA PHE A 219 -13.14 -0.60 -23.96
C PHE A 219 -12.78 0.41 -22.86
N VAL A 220 -13.79 0.98 -22.21
CA VAL A 220 -13.65 1.94 -21.11
C VAL A 220 -12.72 1.38 -20.03
N VAL A 221 -12.96 0.12 -19.65
CA VAL A 221 -12.18 -0.62 -18.67
C VAL A 221 -11.88 -2.00 -19.27
N ASN A 222 -10.61 -2.22 -19.64
CA ASN A 222 -10.16 -3.52 -20.14
C ASN A 222 -10.25 -4.60 -19.05
N ARG A 223 -10.08 -5.86 -19.46
CA ARG A 223 -10.17 -7.03 -18.55
C ARG A 223 -9.21 -6.91 -17.38
N GLU A 224 -7.98 -6.47 -17.64
CA GLU A 224 -6.90 -6.35 -16.66
C GLU A 224 -7.23 -5.33 -15.57
N SER A 225 -7.90 -4.23 -15.94
CA SER A 225 -8.35 -3.24 -14.97
C SER A 225 -9.67 -3.63 -14.29
N ALA A 226 -10.56 -4.32 -14.99
CA ALA A 226 -11.88 -4.71 -14.47
C ALA A 226 -11.83 -5.84 -13.42
N CYS A 227 -10.70 -6.54 -13.30
CA CYS A 227 -10.59 -7.77 -12.49
C CYS A 227 -9.46 -7.72 -11.46
N LEU A 228 -9.74 -8.15 -10.23
CA LEU A 228 -8.70 -8.54 -9.28
C LEU A 228 -8.09 -9.91 -9.67
N ASP A 229 -6.95 -10.24 -9.09
CA ASP A 229 -6.22 -11.47 -9.41
C ASP A 229 -7.04 -12.72 -9.00
N GLN A 230 -7.09 -13.69 -9.90
CA GLN A 230 -7.91 -14.89 -9.72
C GLN A 230 -7.41 -15.73 -8.55
N SER A 231 -8.35 -16.25 -7.76
CA SER A 231 -8.12 -17.18 -6.65
C SER A 231 -9.40 -17.98 -6.39
N GLU A 232 -9.38 -18.93 -5.48
CA GLU A 232 -10.58 -19.71 -5.12
C GLU A 232 -11.76 -18.82 -4.70
N SER A 233 -11.49 -17.73 -3.97
CA SER A 233 -12.48 -16.73 -3.56
C SER A 233 -12.59 -15.53 -4.50
N THR A 234 -11.99 -15.58 -5.71
CA THR A 234 -12.02 -14.49 -6.70
C THR A 234 -12.19 -15.01 -8.11
N LYS A 235 -13.40 -14.85 -8.64
CA LYS A 235 -13.78 -15.32 -9.98
C LYS A 235 -13.95 -14.13 -10.93
N THR A 236 -13.60 -14.33 -12.19
CA THR A 236 -13.73 -13.30 -13.24
C THR A 236 -14.64 -13.78 -14.35
N TYR A 237 -15.52 -12.93 -14.85
CA TYR A 237 -16.57 -13.29 -15.80
C TYR A 237 -16.61 -12.33 -16.99
N PRO A 238 -16.55 -12.83 -18.24
CA PRO A 238 -16.88 -12.03 -19.40
C PRO A 238 -18.37 -11.73 -19.46
N ILE A 239 -18.74 -10.48 -19.75
CA ILE A 239 -20.12 -10.10 -20.05
C ILE A 239 -20.22 -9.50 -21.46
N ALA A 240 -21.13 -10.02 -22.28
CA ALA A 240 -21.36 -9.62 -23.67
C ALA A 240 -22.11 -8.28 -23.76
N ARG A 241 -21.59 -7.27 -23.07
CA ARG A 241 -22.15 -5.92 -22.91
C ARG A 241 -21.02 -4.90 -22.88
N ASN A 242 -21.40 -3.64 -23.03
CA ASN A 242 -20.51 -2.50 -22.91
C ASN A 242 -20.55 -1.91 -21.49
N HIS A 243 -19.57 -1.07 -21.16
CA HIS A 243 -19.42 -0.49 -19.83
C HIS A 243 -20.67 0.21 -19.28
N PHE A 244 -21.43 0.90 -20.13
CA PHE A 244 -22.58 1.72 -19.74
C PHE A 244 -23.92 0.94 -19.67
N ASP A 245 -23.93 -0.32 -20.12
CA ASP A 245 -25.12 -1.18 -20.15
C ASP A 245 -24.92 -2.53 -19.42
N MET A 246 -23.70 -2.84 -18.95
CA MET A 246 -23.40 -4.11 -18.26
C MET A 246 -24.13 -4.29 -16.93
N ASN A 247 -24.64 -3.21 -16.35
CA ASN A 247 -25.40 -3.18 -15.09
C ASN A 247 -26.92 -3.14 -15.27
N LYS A 248 -27.44 -3.21 -16.51
CA LYS A 248 -28.86 -2.95 -16.83
C LYS A 248 -29.57 -4.15 -17.46
N PHE A 249 -30.27 -4.95 -16.67
CA PHE A 249 -31.01 -6.11 -17.19
C PHE A 249 -32.51 -5.85 -17.23
N GLY A 250 -33.14 -6.13 -18.37
CA GLY A 250 -34.60 -5.98 -18.55
C GLY A 250 -35.39 -7.29 -18.52
N LYS A 251 -34.68 -8.41 -18.60
CA LYS A 251 -35.22 -9.78 -18.64
C LYS A 251 -34.11 -10.77 -18.25
N PRO A 252 -34.43 -12.02 -17.88
CA PRO A 252 -33.43 -12.97 -17.42
C PRO A 252 -32.70 -13.61 -18.62
N THR A 253 -31.77 -12.85 -19.18
CA THR A 253 -30.86 -13.29 -20.27
C THR A 253 -29.64 -14.04 -19.72
N ASN A 254 -28.89 -14.73 -20.58
CA ASN A 254 -27.61 -15.36 -20.19
C ASN A 254 -26.66 -14.39 -19.46
N GLU A 255 -26.56 -13.14 -19.89
CA GLU A 255 -25.71 -12.14 -19.22
C GLU A 255 -26.22 -11.74 -17.83
N TYR A 256 -27.52 -11.81 -17.61
CA TYR A 256 -28.13 -11.63 -16.29
C TYR A 256 -27.85 -12.84 -15.40
N TYR A 257 -28.06 -14.06 -15.91
CA TYR A 257 -27.86 -15.28 -15.15
C TYR A 257 -26.42 -15.42 -14.63
N LYS A 258 -25.40 -15.01 -15.41
CA LYS A 258 -24.01 -14.98 -14.90
C LYS A 258 -23.86 -14.15 -13.62
N VAL A 259 -24.55 -13.01 -13.53
CA VAL A 259 -24.53 -12.14 -12.35
C VAL A 259 -25.37 -12.75 -11.22
N ALA A 260 -26.57 -13.23 -11.55
CA ALA A 260 -27.47 -13.85 -10.58
C ALA A 260 -26.86 -15.11 -9.93
N GLU A 261 -26.27 -16.01 -10.70
CA GLU A 261 -25.61 -17.23 -10.21
C GLU A 261 -24.43 -16.91 -9.29
N ALA A 262 -23.63 -15.89 -9.61
CA ALA A 262 -22.56 -15.44 -8.72
C ALA A 262 -23.10 -14.95 -7.38
N ILE A 263 -24.21 -14.19 -7.38
CA ILE A 263 -24.85 -13.71 -6.15
C ILE A 263 -25.49 -14.88 -5.38
N GLN A 264 -26.15 -15.82 -6.06
CA GLN A 264 -26.75 -16.99 -5.44
C GLN A 264 -25.70 -17.86 -4.73
N GLY A 265 -24.54 -18.09 -5.38
CA GLY A 265 -23.43 -18.80 -4.73
C GLY A 265 -22.94 -18.08 -3.48
N MET A 266 -22.78 -16.75 -3.54
CA MET A 266 -22.40 -15.94 -2.37
C MET A 266 -23.43 -16.02 -1.24
N VAL A 267 -24.72 -16.07 -1.54
CA VAL A 267 -25.80 -16.23 -0.54
C VAL A 267 -25.76 -17.62 0.09
N GLN A 268 -25.52 -18.67 -0.71
CA GLN A 268 -25.47 -20.04 -0.21
C GLN A 268 -24.30 -20.26 0.76
N GLU A 269 -23.12 -19.70 0.46
CA GLU A 269 -21.90 -19.86 1.26
C GLU A 269 -21.80 -18.83 2.41
N ALA A 270 -22.71 -17.86 2.47
CA ALA A 270 -22.61 -16.71 3.36
C ALA A 270 -22.57 -17.06 4.86
N GLN A 271 -23.44 -17.98 5.29
CA GLN A 271 -23.55 -18.35 6.70
C GLN A 271 -22.34 -19.16 7.15
N ASP A 272 -21.91 -20.14 6.36
CA ASP A 272 -20.73 -20.95 6.66
C ASP A 272 -19.50 -20.05 6.83
N LEU A 273 -19.34 -19.08 5.93
CA LEU A 273 -18.23 -18.14 5.97
C LEU A 273 -18.23 -17.23 7.21
N ILE A 274 -19.41 -16.88 7.74
CA ILE A 274 -19.53 -16.13 9.00
C ILE A 274 -19.21 -17.03 10.20
N HIS A 275 -19.67 -18.28 10.21
CA HIS A 275 -19.35 -19.23 11.28
C HIS A 275 -17.84 -19.50 11.35
N GLU A 276 -17.18 -19.75 10.21
CA GLU A 276 -15.73 -19.95 10.17
C GLU A 276 -14.96 -18.73 10.71
N ARG A 277 -15.45 -17.51 10.48
CA ARG A 277 -14.86 -16.27 11.02
C ARG A 277 -15.02 -16.18 12.53
N ALA A 278 -16.17 -16.59 13.06
CA ALA A 278 -16.43 -16.61 14.49
C ALA A 278 -15.56 -17.66 15.20
N ASP A 279 -15.48 -18.86 14.65
CA ASP A 279 -14.65 -19.96 15.19
C ASP A 279 -13.15 -19.59 15.19
N SER A 280 -12.68 -18.92 14.14
CA SER A 280 -11.31 -18.41 14.06
C SER A 280 -11.00 -17.38 15.16
N ASN A 281 -11.99 -16.56 15.56
CA ASN A 281 -11.84 -15.58 16.62
C ASN A 281 -11.93 -16.21 18.03
N ASP A 282 -12.76 -17.24 18.23
CA ASP A 282 -12.89 -17.94 19.52
C ASP A 282 -11.65 -18.81 19.82
N TYR A 283 -11.03 -19.41 18.81
CA TYR A 283 -9.78 -20.16 18.98
C TYR A 283 -8.62 -19.26 19.46
N LEU A 284 -8.59 -17.99 19.03
CA LEU A 284 -7.62 -16.99 19.47
C LEU A 284 -7.82 -16.58 20.94
N LEU A 285 -9.05 -16.65 21.48
CA LEU A 285 -9.34 -16.32 22.88
C LEU A 285 -9.06 -17.48 23.85
N LEU A 286 -9.10 -18.72 23.38
CA LEU A 286 -8.82 -19.92 24.19
C LEU A 286 -7.32 -20.19 24.40
N GLU A 287 -6.45 -19.75 23.47
CA GLU A 287 -4.99 -19.82 23.66
C GLU A 287 -4.49 -18.88 24.76
N ASP A 288 -5.18 -17.77 25.02
CA ASP A 288 -4.86 -16.87 26.14
C ASP A 288 -5.30 -17.45 27.51
N ALA A 289 -6.18 -18.47 27.53
CA ALA A 289 -6.74 -19.06 28.75
C ALA A 289 -6.11 -20.40 29.17
N SER A 290 -5.26 -21.02 28.36
CA SER A 290 -4.70 -22.35 28.62
C SER A 290 -3.19 -22.34 28.87
N THR A 291 -2.79 -21.80 30.03
CA THR A 291 -1.50 -22.14 30.66
C THR A 291 -1.73 -23.11 31.83
N ASP A 292 -2.16 -24.33 31.54
CA ASP A 292 -1.67 -25.49 32.29
C ASP A 292 -1.99 -26.82 31.59
N ASN A 293 -1.00 -27.71 31.60
CA ASN A 293 -1.00 -29.11 31.14
C ASN A 293 -1.00 -29.36 29.62
N GLY A 294 0.20 -29.64 29.13
CA GLY A 294 0.48 -29.90 27.73
C GLY A 294 -0.03 -31.24 27.21
N ILE A 295 -0.28 -31.26 25.91
CA ILE A 295 0.05 -32.31 24.93
C ILE A 295 0.19 -31.60 23.57
N CYS A 296 1.30 -31.86 22.89
CA CYS A 296 1.66 -31.31 21.59
C CYS A 296 0.89 -32.00 20.45
N PHE A 297 0.19 -31.22 19.62
CA PHE A 297 -0.16 -31.63 18.26
C PHE A 297 0.43 -30.63 17.25
N ARG A 298 1.35 -31.14 16.43
CA ARG A 298 1.95 -30.43 15.30
C ARG A 298 0.95 -30.33 14.15
N THR A 299 0.60 -29.10 13.77
CA THR A 299 0.20 -28.78 12.39
C THR A 299 0.81 -27.44 12.00
N ARG A 300 1.59 -27.44 10.92
CA ARG A 300 2.23 -26.25 10.33
C ARG A 300 1.15 -25.35 9.73
N CYS A 301 0.91 -24.20 10.34
CA CYS A 301 0.30 -23.04 9.68
C CYS A 301 1.36 -21.95 9.55
N VAL A 302 1.57 -21.50 8.30
CA VAL A 302 2.46 -20.39 7.96
C VAL A 302 1.79 -19.12 8.48
N SER A 303 2.51 -18.43 9.37
CA SER A 303 1.99 -17.44 10.31
C SER A 303 1.52 -16.15 9.64
N HIS A 304 0.25 -15.86 9.87
CA HIS A 304 -0.33 -14.53 10.02
C HIS A 304 0.36 -13.82 11.21
N LEU A 305 0.91 -12.62 11.03
CA LEU A 305 1.40 -11.79 12.14
C LEU A 305 0.62 -10.47 12.20
N MET A 306 -0.48 -10.51 12.95
CA MET A 306 -0.97 -9.34 13.69
C MET A 306 -0.03 -9.09 14.88
N LEU A 307 0.00 -7.84 15.35
CA LEU A 307 0.82 -7.30 16.44
C LEU A 307 0.52 -7.93 17.82
N THR A 308 0.73 -9.24 17.99
CA THR A 308 1.03 -9.82 19.30
C THR A 308 2.55 -9.82 19.48
N ARG A 309 3.02 -9.61 20.73
CA ARG A 309 4.45 -9.66 21.10
C ARG A 309 5.00 -11.06 20.81
N HIS A 310 5.41 -11.30 19.56
CA HIS A 310 6.09 -12.53 19.20
C HIS A 310 7.47 -12.58 19.86
N VAL A 311 7.82 -13.74 20.40
CA VAL A 311 9.19 -14.06 20.81
C VAL A 311 10.05 -14.07 19.54
N VAL A 312 11.05 -13.19 19.47
CA VAL A 312 12.02 -13.14 18.36
C VAL A 312 12.69 -14.51 18.20
N ASP A 313 12.48 -15.19 17.07
CA ASP A 313 13.29 -16.36 16.71
C ASP A 313 14.66 -15.90 16.20
N GLU A 314 15.68 -16.05 17.04
CA GLU A 314 17.06 -15.66 16.71
C GLU A 314 17.62 -16.44 15.51
N ARG A 315 17.13 -17.66 15.25
CA ARG A 315 17.58 -18.47 14.11
C ARG A 315 17.09 -17.88 12.79
N LEU A 316 15.87 -17.38 12.75
CA LEU A 316 15.32 -16.69 11.57
C LEU A 316 16.04 -15.37 11.31
N THR A 317 16.34 -14.61 12.38
CA THR A 317 17.12 -13.37 12.30
C THR A 317 18.50 -13.63 11.68
N VAL A 318 19.21 -14.65 12.16
CA VAL A 318 20.54 -15.06 11.65
C VAL A 318 20.47 -15.48 10.19
N ALA A 319 19.45 -16.26 9.80
CA ALA A 319 19.30 -16.70 8.42
C ALA A 319 18.98 -15.55 7.46
N ALA A 320 18.18 -14.57 7.89
CA ALA A 320 17.86 -13.36 7.13
C ALA A 320 19.10 -12.48 6.90
N VAL A 321 19.92 -12.29 7.95
CA VAL A 321 21.21 -11.58 7.82
C VAL A 321 22.07 -12.24 6.74
N LYS A 322 22.21 -13.56 6.78
CA LYS A 322 23.05 -14.30 5.82
C LYS A 322 22.58 -14.10 4.37
N ARG A 323 21.28 -14.27 4.13
CA ARG A 323 20.70 -14.11 2.79
C ARG A 323 20.85 -12.71 2.24
N LEU A 324 20.69 -11.67 3.07
CA LEU A 324 20.89 -10.29 2.64
C LEU A 324 22.34 -9.99 2.27
N ILE A 325 23.31 -10.57 2.98
CA ILE A 325 24.73 -10.45 2.62
C ILE A 325 24.98 -11.11 1.26
N ASP A 326 24.52 -12.35 1.08
CA ASP A 326 24.71 -13.10 -0.16
C ASP A 326 24.13 -12.34 -1.37
N VAL A 327 22.97 -11.69 -1.19
CA VAL A 327 22.33 -10.84 -2.21
C VAL A 327 23.17 -9.58 -2.52
N THR A 328 23.84 -9.00 -1.53
CA THR A 328 24.72 -7.84 -1.75
C THR A 328 26.08 -8.20 -2.35
N ASP A 329 26.47 -9.48 -2.31
CA ASP A 329 27.73 -10.03 -2.83
C ASP A 329 27.59 -10.73 -4.21
N GLY A 330 26.37 -10.92 -4.74
CA GLY A 330 26.06 -11.64 -6.00
C GLY A 330 26.10 -10.84 -7.32
N PRO A 331 25.97 -11.48 -8.51
CA PRO A 331 26.13 -10.83 -9.82
C PRO A 331 24.88 -10.06 -10.30
N SER A 332 25.13 -9.05 -11.15
CA SER A 332 24.29 -8.05 -11.88
C SER A 332 22.77 -7.88 -11.63
N GLU A 333 22.29 -6.64 -11.91
CA GLU A 333 20.91 -6.14 -11.79
C GLU A 333 19.80 -7.00 -12.45
N GLU A 334 20.14 -7.90 -13.39
CA GLU A 334 19.17 -8.70 -14.13
C GLU A 334 18.59 -9.88 -13.33
N GLN A 335 19.16 -10.25 -12.17
CA GLN A 335 18.67 -11.34 -11.31
C GLN A 335 17.80 -10.86 -10.11
N CYS A 336 17.58 -9.55 -9.97
CA CYS A 336 16.95 -8.95 -8.77
C CYS A 336 15.44 -9.18 -8.62
N GLN A 337 14.69 -9.42 -9.71
CA GLN A 337 13.21 -9.43 -9.62
C GLN A 337 12.66 -10.69 -8.89
N GLU A 338 13.32 -11.85 -9.03
CA GLU A 338 12.94 -13.10 -8.34
C GLU A 338 13.38 -13.10 -6.86
N HIS A 339 14.34 -12.24 -6.48
CA HIS A 339 14.87 -12.13 -5.12
C HIS A 339 14.20 -11.04 -4.27
N ALA A 340 13.44 -10.12 -4.88
CA ALA A 340 12.88 -8.95 -4.21
C ALA A 340 11.96 -9.31 -3.02
N GLU A 341 11.06 -10.28 -3.19
CA GLU A 341 10.12 -10.73 -2.15
C GLU A 341 10.86 -11.33 -0.94
N ARG A 342 11.89 -12.14 -1.18
CA ARG A 342 12.73 -12.74 -0.13
C ARG A 342 13.55 -11.68 0.61
N VAL A 343 14.09 -10.70 -0.11
CA VAL A 343 14.82 -9.57 0.46
C VAL A 343 13.92 -8.70 1.33
N GLN A 344 12.67 -8.46 0.92
CA GLN A 344 11.68 -7.74 1.73
C GLN A 344 11.29 -8.50 3.01
N GLU A 345 11.12 -9.82 2.92
CA GLU A 345 10.86 -10.68 4.07
C GLU A 345 12.04 -10.60 5.06
N ASP A 346 13.27 -10.74 4.56
CA ASP A 346 14.48 -10.66 5.37
C ASP A 346 14.69 -9.29 6.02
N MET A 347 14.40 -8.19 5.30
CA MET A 347 14.40 -6.84 5.87
C MET A 347 13.36 -6.69 6.98
N SER A 348 12.14 -7.20 6.77
CA SER A 348 11.05 -7.11 7.74
C SER A 348 11.40 -7.86 9.02
N ILE A 349 11.94 -9.09 8.90
CA ILE A 349 12.41 -9.90 10.02
C ILE A 349 13.47 -9.13 10.84
N LEU A 350 14.46 -8.52 10.17
CA LEU A 350 15.52 -7.79 10.88
C LEU A 350 15.03 -6.53 11.59
N ILE A 351 14.16 -5.76 10.94
CA ILE A 351 13.60 -4.53 11.51
C ILE A 351 12.69 -4.88 12.70
N GLU A 352 11.80 -5.86 12.55
CA GLU A 352 10.93 -6.31 13.64
C GLU A 352 11.73 -6.83 14.84
N SER A 353 12.75 -7.66 14.58
CA SER A 353 13.67 -8.18 15.61
C SER A 353 14.40 -7.07 16.36
N ALA A 354 14.91 -6.06 15.63
CA ALA A 354 15.59 -4.91 16.22
C ALA A 354 14.66 -4.08 17.12
N PHE A 355 13.42 -3.84 16.69
CA PHE A 355 12.46 -3.02 17.43
C PHE A 355 11.79 -3.77 18.59
N GLN A 356 11.57 -5.08 18.51
CA GLN A 356 11.01 -5.87 19.62
C GLN A 356 11.97 -5.95 20.82
N LYS A 357 13.28 -5.99 20.56
CA LYS A 357 14.33 -5.97 21.61
C LYS A 357 14.69 -4.56 22.09
N ALA A 358 14.13 -3.52 21.48
CA ALA A 358 14.36 -2.15 21.88
C ALA A 358 13.55 -1.82 23.15
N ASN A 359 14.23 -1.67 24.28
CA ASN A 359 13.65 -1.08 25.49
C ASN A 359 13.59 0.45 25.31
N PHE A 360 12.54 0.95 24.67
CA PHE A 360 12.32 2.39 24.48
C PHE A 360 12.06 3.08 25.83
N ILE A 361 13.13 3.51 26.50
CA ILE A 361 13.02 4.33 27.71
C ILE A 361 12.59 5.73 27.28
N LYS A 362 11.40 6.17 27.71
CA LYS A 362 10.96 7.57 27.62
C LYS A 362 11.86 8.44 28.51
N SER A 363 13.00 8.88 27.99
CA SER A 363 13.80 9.92 28.62
C SER A 363 13.22 11.28 28.25
N THR A 364 12.46 11.86 29.18
CA THR A 364 11.90 13.21 29.04
C THR A 364 12.99 14.23 29.37
N ALA A 365 13.76 14.68 28.38
CA ALA A 365 14.69 15.80 28.58
C ALA A 365 13.93 17.13 28.47
N MET A 366 14.01 17.99 29.48
CA MET A 366 13.37 19.30 29.47
C MET A 366 14.04 20.24 28.46
N ASN A 367 13.25 20.73 27.49
CA ASN A 367 13.65 21.81 26.60
C ASN A 367 12.85 23.08 26.93
N LYS A 368 13.53 24.20 27.19
CA LYS A 368 12.96 25.44 27.77
C LYS A 368 11.96 26.19 26.86
N VAL A 369 11.74 25.73 25.62
CA VAL A 369 10.89 26.44 24.65
C VAL A 369 9.62 25.66 24.27
N HIS A 370 9.63 24.31 24.28
CA HIS A 370 8.53 23.51 23.68
C HIS A 370 7.98 22.38 24.58
N GLY A 371 8.21 22.44 25.89
CA GLY A 371 7.66 21.44 26.82
C GLY A 371 8.27 20.03 26.64
N PRO A 372 7.75 19.01 27.35
CA PRO A 372 8.33 17.67 27.37
C PRO A 372 8.21 16.99 26.00
N GLN A 373 9.34 16.62 25.39
CA GLN A 373 9.38 15.83 24.16
C GLN A 373 10.02 14.46 24.41
N SER A 374 9.38 13.40 23.90
CA SER A 374 9.88 12.02 23.93
C SER A 374 11.12 11.88 23.06
N SER A 375 12.21 11.33 23.61
CA SER A 375 13.49 11.17 22.92
C SER A 375 13.66 9.85 22.15
N SER A 376 12.74 8.90 22.29
CA SER A 376 12.79 7.57 21.64
C SER A 376 11.91 7.49 20.39
N HIS A 377 12.21 6.56 19.46
CA HIS A 377 11.26 6.19 18.41
C HIS A 377 9.90 5.78 19.02
N ARG A 378 8.80 6.17 18.36
CA ARG A 378 7.44 5.72 18.73
C ARG A 378 7.11 4.47 17.93
N ASP A 379 6.19 3.64 18.43
CA ASP A 379 5.60 2.49 17.71
C ASP A 379 5.09 2.86 16.30
N ALA A 380 4.66 4.12 16.12
CA ALA A 380 4.30 4.67 14.81
C ALA A 380 5.46 4.76 13.79
N ASP A 381 6.70 4.92 14.26
CA ASP A 381 7.88 5.00 13.39
C ASP A 381 8.28 3.62 12.87
N LEU A 382 8.13 2.58 13.70
CA LEU A 382 8.26 1.18 13.29
C LEU A 382 7.23 0.85 12.21
N ARG A 383 5.95 1.12 12.49
CA ARG A 383 4.86 0.89 11.51
C ARG A 383 5.13 1.58 10.18
N ARG A 384 5.71 2.79 10.21
CA ARG A 384 6.04 3.55 9.01
C ARG A 384 7.23 2.98 8.23
N ILE A 385 8.28 2.52 8.91
CA ILE A 385 9.42 1.85 8.26
C ILE A 385 8.98 0.53 7.62
N LEU A 386 8.20 -0.29 8.34
CA LEU A 386 7.65 -1.54 7.81
C LEU A 386 6.68 -1.31 6.66
N ALA A 387 5.88 -0.24 6.72
CA ALA A 387 5.04 0.16 5.58
C ALA A 387 5.89 0.51 4.36
N ILE A 388 6.98 1.26 4.51
CA ILE A 388 7.89 1.58 3.39
C ILE A 388 8.51 0.31 2.77
N VAL A 389 8.89 -0.68 3.58
CA VAL A 389 9.41 -1.97 3.08
C VAL A 389 8.36 -2.75 2.30
N ARG A 390 7.10 -2.72 2.76
CA ARG A 390 6.00 -3.54 2.23
C ARG A 390 5.28 -2.90 1.03
N VAL A 391 5.32 -1.57 0.90
CA VAL A 391 4.64 -0.80 -0.15
C VAL A 391 5.45 -0.74 -1.45
N ASP A 392 6.78 -0.61 -1.38
CA ASP A 392 7.63 -0.55 -2.57
C ASP A 392 8.39 -1.86 -2.76
N THR A 393 7.99 -2.63 -3.79
CA THR A 393 8.60 -3.92 -4.15
C THR A 393 9.95 -3.80 -4.84
N THR A 394 10.40 -2.58 -5.14
CA THR A 394 11.69 -2.34 -5.77
C THR A 394 12.75 -2.12 -4.69
N VAL A 395 13.61 -3.12 -4.48
CA VAL A 395 14.77 -2.98 -3.60
C VAL A 395 15.99 -2.61 -4.43
N LYS A 396 16.63 -1.50 -4.07
CA LYS A 396 17.89 -1.06 -4.68
C LYS A 396 19.07 -1.61 -3.88
N ILE A 397 19.70 -2.65 -4.41
CA ILE A 397 20.92 -3.25 -3.85
C ILE A 397 22.14 -2.50 -4.37
N ASN A 398 23.06 -2.15 -3.47
CA ASN A 398 24.33 -1.47 -3.80
C ASN A 398 24.18 -0.14 -4.58
N ARG A 399 22.96 0.42 -4.64
CA ARG A 399 22.64 1.66 -5.36
C ARG A 399 22.22 2.74 -4.39
N ARG A 400 23.02 3.80 -4.24
CA ARG A 400 22.63 4.94 -3.41
C ARG A 400 21.74 5.94 -4.15
N ILE A 401 20.79 6.51 -3.41
CA ILE A 401 19.95 7.61 -3.87
C ILE A 401 20.69 8.94 -3.67
N GLN A 402 21.02 9.65 -4.76
CA GLN A 402 21.48 11.05 -4.71
C GLN A 402 20.26 11.96 -4.58
N HIS A 403 20.10 12.67 -3.47
CA HIS A 403 19.13 13.76 -3.37
C HIS A 403 19.79 15.11 -3.15
N ARG A 404 19.73 15.96 -4.18
CA ARG A 404 19.76 17.41 -4.00
C ARG A 404 18.40 17.86 -3.50
N SER A 405 18.36 18.47 -2.32
CA SER A 405 17.21 19.25 -1.88
C SER A 405 17.11 20.50 -2.76
N ILE A 406 16.45 20.39 -3.91
CA ILE A 406 15.97 21.57 -4.63
C ILE A 406 14.55 21.81 -4.11
N ILE A 407 14.38 22.85 -3.30
CA ILE A 407 13.07 23.33 -2.85
C ILE A 407 13.05 24.82 -3.18
N SER A 408 12.08 25.22 -4.00
CA SER A 408 11.76 26.61 -4.27
C SER A 408 11.26 27.28 -2.99
N ASN A 409 11.91 28.40 -2.65
CA ASN A 409 11.63 29.45 -1.68
C ASN A 409 10.41 29.35 -0.73
N ALA A 410 10.70 29.68 0.54
CA ALA A 410 9.83 30.36 1.53
C ALA A 410 9.16 29.55 2.66
N THR A 411 9.69 28.40 3.09
CA THR A 411 9.22 27.80 4.38
C THR A 411 10.39 27.29 5.22
N ARG A 412 10.47 27.76 6.47
CA ARG A 412 11.49 27.32 7.43
C ARG A 412 11.14 25.92 7.93
N LEU A 413 12.09 25.00 7.85
CA LEU A 413 11.92 23.60 8.25
C LEU A 413 12.57 23.34 9.61
N VAL A 414 11.88 22.58 10.46
CA VAL A 414 12.40 22.07 11.73
C VAL A 414 12.71 20.59 11.56
N ALA A 415 13.99 20.22 11.72
CA ALA A 415 14.43 18.82 11.65
C ALA A 415 14.63 18.26 13.07
N GLN A 416 14.02 17.12 13.34
CA GLN A 416 14.20 16.35 14.57
C GLN A 416 14.86 15.00 14.24
N THR A 417 15.92 14.65 14.96
CA THR A 417 16.63 13.37 14.77
C THR A 417 16.52 12.53 16.03
N TYR A 418 16.16 11.26 15.84
CA TYR A 418 16.04 10.23 16.86
C TYR A 418 17.10 9.16 16.59
N LYS A 419 17.70 8.63 17.65
CA LYS A 419 18.75 7.60 17.56
C LYS A 419 18.51 6.55 18.62
N ASP A 420 18.44 5.29 18.19
CA ASP A 420 18.34 4.14 19.08
C ASP A 420 19.42 3.10 18.73
N THR A 421 19.87 2.38 19.74
CA THR A 421 20.89 1.34 19.61
C THR A 421 20.41 0.09 20.33
N ILE A 422 20.35 -1.02 19.60
CA ILE A 422 19.90 -2.30 20.13
C ILE A 422 20.99 -3.35 19.91
N SER A 423 21.46 -3.98 20.98
CA SER A 423 22.38 -5.11 20.91
C SER A 423 21.60 -6.43 20.84
N ILE A 424 22.05 -7.34 19.98
CA ILE A 424 21.55 -8.70 19.86
C ILE A 424 22.71 -9.70 19.86
N ALA A 425 22.42 -11.00 19.99
CA ALA A 425 23.44 -12.06 20.10
C ALA A 425 24.39 -12.15 18.89
N SER A 426 23.97 -11.66 17.71
CA SER A 426 24.73 -11.71 16.45
C SER A 426 25.31 -10.37 16.01
N GLY A 427 25.13 -9.30 16.79
CA GLY A 427 25.58 -7.96 16.41
C GLY A 427 24.78 -6.82 17.04
N LYS A 428 24.85 -5.63 16.44
CA LYS A 428 24.23 -4.42 16.97
C LYS A 428 23.48 -3.66 15.88
N PHE A 429 22.23 -3.32 16.15
CA PHE A 429 21.41 -2.42 15.35
C PHE A 429 21.57 -0.98 15.84
N ASN A 430 21.71 -0.06 14.90
CA ASN A 430 21.66 1.38 15.11
C ASN A 430 20.57 1.94 14.21
N ILE A 431 19.58 2.60 14.79
CA ILE A 431 18.44 3.15 14.09
C ILE A 431 18.52 4.66 14.21
N ARG A 432 18.47 5.36 13.06
CA ARG A 432 18.48 6.81 13.01
C ARG A 432 17.34 7.29 12.14
N THR A 433 16.38 7.98 12.74
CA THR A 433 15.27 8.61 11.99
C THR A 433 15.36 10.10 12.09
N THR A 434 15.29 10.77 10.94
CA THR A 434 15.21 12.23 10.81
C THR A 434 13.84 12.58 10.25
N LYS A 435 13.08 13.38 10.99
CA LYS A 435 11.79 13.93 10.55
C LYS A 435 11.95 15.43 10.34
N CYS A 436 11.65 15.89 9.14
CA CYS A 436 11.57 17.32 8.85
C CYS A 436 10.10 17.72 8.83
N LYS A 437 9.77 18.80 9.52
CA LYS A 437 8.44 19.39 9.54
C LYS A 437 8.49 20.87 9.15
N THR A 438 7.36 21.39 8.66
CA THR A 438 7.16 22.83 8.49
C THR A 438 6.85 23.49 9.85
N GLU A 439 6.91 24.83 9.93
CA GLU A 439 6.50 25.57 11.14
C GLU A 439 5.04 25.32 11.55
N ASN A 440 4.18 24.87 10.63
CA ASN A 440 2.79 24.48 10.89
C ASN A 440 2.65 23.00 11.34
N ASP A 441 3.74 22.37 11.78
CA ASP A 441 3.82 20.98 12.25
C ASP A 441 3.43 19.89 11.22
N GLN A 442 3.37 20.24 9.93
CA GLN A 442 3.14 19.29 8.85
C GLN A 442 4.44 18.54 8.49
N ASP A 443 4.35 17.23 8.32
CA ASP A 443 5.46 16.40 7.84
C ASP A 443 5.92 16.87 6.45
N ALA A 444 7.22 17.13 6.29
CA ALA A 444 7.85 17.52 5.03
C ALA A 444 8.74 16.39 4.49
N SER A 445 9.43 15.67 5.37
CA SER A 445 10.13 14.44 5.02
C SER A 445 10.37 13.53 6.22
N PHE A 446 10.48 12.24 5.93
CA PHE A 446 10.85 11.18 6.84
C PHE A 446 12.01 10.40 6.22
N VAL A 447 13.12 10.31 6.94
CA VAL A 447 14.30 9.53 6.54
C VAL A 447 14.69 8.63 7.70
N SER A 448 14.64 7.33 7.52
CA SER A 448 15.15 6.37 8.51
C SER A 448 16.29 5.55 7.93
N VAL A 449 17.34 5.37 8.72
CA VAL A 449 18.48 4.51 8.40
C VAL A 449 18.59 3.48 9.50
N VAL A 450 18.47 2.20 9.13
CA VAL A 450 18.68 1.06 10.04
C VAL A 450 19.99 0.41 9.66
N THR A 451 20.95 0.41 10.57
CA THR A 451 22.29 -0.14 10.36
C THR A 451 22.51 -1.33 11.29
N PHE A 452 22.82 -2.49 10.74
CA PHE A 452 23.25 -3.67 11.47
C PHE A 452 24.77 -3.83 11.36
N THR A 453 25.45 -4.03 12.48
CA THR A 453 26.88 -4.34 12.54
C THR A 453 27.02 -5.74 13.12
N ALA A 454 27.58 -6.67 12.36
CA ALA A 454 27.78 -8.04 12.81
C ALA A 454 28.91 -8.14 13.83
N ASP A 455 28.77 -9.08 14.78
CA ASP A 455 29.85 -9.45 15.69
C ASP A 455 30.82 -10.44 15.02
N GLU A 456 32.12 -10.25 15.25
CA GLU A 456 33.23 -10.95 14.58
C GLU A 456 33.26 -12.45 14.92
N SER A 457 32.60 -12.84 16.00
CA SER A 457 32.52 -14.23 16.50
C SER A 457 31.72 -15.18 15.59
N GLN A 458 30.85 -14.66 14.73
CA GLN A 458 29.94 -15.47 13.89
C GLN A 458 30.05 -15.17 12.38
N TYR A 459 30.62 -14.03 11.99
CA TYR A 459 30.68 -13.57 10.59
C TYR A 459 31.99 -12.83 10.29
N LYS A 460 32.36 -12.69 9.01
CA LYS A 460 33.32 -11.65 8.59
C LYS A 460 32.75 -10.29 8.99
N GLN A 461 33.56 -9.36 9.47
CA GLN A 461 33.05 -8.06 9.93
C GLN A 461 32.40 -7.29 8.77
N PHE A 462 31.13 -6.93 8.90
CA PHE A 462 30.38 -6.16 7.91
C PHE A 462 29.36 -5.24 8.56
N ILE A 463 28.91 -4.23 7.80
CA ILE A 463 27.86 -3.31 8.20
C ILE A 463 26.76 -3.32 7.12
N LEU A 464 25.54 -3.70 7.47
CA LEU A 464 24.38 -3.64 6.58
C LEU A 464 23.57 -2.38 6.86
N SER A 465 23.45 -1.48 5.89
CA SER A 465 22.69 -0.24 5.98
C SER A 465 21.45 -0.30 5.11
N MET A 466 20.29 -0.09 5.72
CA MET A 466 18.99 -0.01 5.05
C MET A 466 18.45 1.41 5.14
N TYR A 467 18.03 1.98 4.01
CA TYR A 467 17.55 3.35 3.93
C TYR A 467 16.08 3.40 3.53
N PHE A 468 15.30 4.15 4.30
CA PHE A 468 13.86 4.34 4.13
C PHE A 468 13.57 5.83 3.98
N PHE A 469 12.88 6.20 2.90
CA PHE A 469 12.60 7.60 2.60
C PHE A 469 11.14 7.80 2.23
N GLN A 470 10.56 8.85 2.78
CA GLN A 470 9.25 9.33 2.41
C GLN A 470 9.28 10.86 2.42
N ARG A 471 8.81 11.49 1.34
CA ARG A 471 8.72 12.94 1.19
C ARG A 471 7.27 13.36 1.11
N TYR A 472 6.95 14.51 1.67
CA TYR A 472 5.61 15.08 1.63
C TYR A 472 5.65 16.35 0.77
N GLY A 473 4.75 16.41 -0.20
CA GLY A 473 4.51 17.57 -1.05
C GLY A 473 3.06 18.00 -0.99
N ASN A 474 2.73 19.07 -1.71
CA ASN A 474 1.36 19.57 -1.81
C ASN A 474 0.40 18.54 -2.46
N ASP A 475 0.96 17.56 -3.18
CA ASP A 475 0.22 16.56 -3.98
C ASP A 475 0.14 15.19 -3.29
N GLY A 476 0.64 15.05 -2.05
CA GLY A 476 0.67 13.78 -1.31
C GLY A 476 2.05 13.40 -0.78
N SER A 477 2.26 12.11 -0.48
CA SER A 477 3.56 11.59 0.00
C SER A 477 4.22 10.67 -1.02
N ASN A 478 5.45 10.98 -1.40
CA ASN A 478 6.27 10.14 -2.26
C ASN A 478 7.16 9.24 -1.39
N VAL A 479 6.89 7.94 -1.39
CA VAL A 479 7.79 6.92 -0.83
C VAL A 479 8.84 6.58 -1.89
N LEU A 480 10.09 6.41 -1.48
CA LEU A 480 11.14 5.99 -2.41
C LEU A 480 11.51 4.52 -2.17
N PRO A 481 11.99 3.83 -3.22
CA PRO A 481 12.50 2.47 -3.13
C PRO A 481 13.47 2.28 -1.96
N PRO A 482 13.23 1.30 -1.07
CA PRO A 482 14.17 0.92 -0.04
C PRO A 482 15.53 0.60 -0.66
N CYS A 483 16.59 1.14 -0.06
CA CYS A 483 17.96 0.91 -0.51
C CYS A 483 18.71 0.10 0.54
N ILE A 484 19.39 -0.95 0.11
CA ILE A 484 20.24 -1.80 0.95
C ILE A 484 21.68 -1.70 0.46
N ILE A 485 22.59 -1.47 1.39
CA ILE A 485 24.03 -1.43 1.13
C ILE A 485 24.72 -2.24 2.21
N ALA A 486 25.52 -3.24 1.82
CA ALA A 486 26.43 -3.93 2.72
C ALA A 486 27.85 -3.38 2.57
N HIS A 487 28.43 -2.91 3.66
CA HIS A 487 29.80 -2.46 3.75
C HIS A 487 30.66 -3.62 4.26
N ALA A 488 31.67 -4.01 3.48
CA ALA A 488 32.73 -4.85 4.01
C ALA A 488 33.57 -4.02 4.98
N VAL A 489 33.82 -4.55 6.17
CA VAL A 489 34.80 -3.95 7.07
C VAL A 489 36.16 -4.56 6.74
N ILE A 490 37.05 -3.71 6.22
CA ILE A 490 38.39 -4.09 5.80
C ILE A 490 39.42 -3.67 6.86
N PRO A 491 40.52 -4.41 7.00
CA PRO A 491 41.58 -4.05 7.95
C PRO A 491 42.10 -2.62 7.73
N ASP A 492 42.44 -1.94 8.82
CA ASP A 492 42.93 -0.56 8.84
C ASP A 492 44.27 -0.37 8.09
N ASP A 493 45.00 -1.46 7.89
CA ASP A 493 46.26 -1.56 7.15
C ASP A 493 46.07 -2.05 5.70
N SER A 494 44.84 -2.29 5.26
CA SER A 494 44.57 -2.75 3.88
C SER A 494 45.02 -1.74 2.82
N LEU A 495 45.40 -2.27 1.65
CA LEU A 495 45.87 -1.46 0.52
C LEU A 495 44.86 -0.37 0.12
N THR A 496 43.56 -0.69 0.12
CA THR A 496 42.48 0.27 -0.15
C THR A 496 42.51 1.46 0.81
N ILE A 497 42.61 1.21 2.13
CA ILE A 497 42.68 2.28 3.13
C ILE A 497 43.96 3.11 2.96
N GLN A 498 45.10 2.47 2.69
CA GLN A 498 46.37 3.17 2.45
C GLN A 498 46.31 4.08 1.22
N VAL A 499 45.73 3.61 0.12
CA VAL A 499 45.53 4.35 -1.13
C VAL A 499 44.61 5.55 -0.94
N VAL A 500 43.53 5.39 -0.18
CA VAL A 500 42.62 6.51 0.15
C VAL A 500 43.31 7.54 1.06
N ARG A 501 44.08 7.10 2.07
CA ARG A 501 44.86 7.97 2.95
C ARG A 501 45.97 8.72 2.21
N SER A 502 46.62 8.10 1.23
CA SER A 502 47.66 8.74 0.41
C SER A 502 47.06 9.69 -0.63
N GLY A 503 45.83 9.43 -1.08
CA GLY A 503 45.14 10.19 -2.12
C GLY A 503 45.47 9.71 -3.54
N ASN A 504 46.00 8.49 -3.69
CA ASN A 504 46.33 7.91 -4.99
C ASN A 504 45.06 7.47 -5.75
N LEU A 505 44.43 8.40 -6.46
CA LEU A 505 43.17 8.15 -7.17
C LEU A 505 43.32 7.12 -8.29
N THR A 506 44.47 7.07 -8.96
CA THR A 506 44.71 6.14 -10.08
C THR A 506 44.69 4.70 -9.58
N GLU A 507 45.38 4.44 -8.48
CA GLU A 507 45.43 3.11 -7.86
C GLU A 507 44.06 2.73 -7.27
N LEU A 508 43.33 3.66 -6.66
CA LEU A 508 41.96 3.38 -6.20
C LEU A 508 41.06 2.95 -7.36
N LYS A 509 41.10 3.65 -8.50
CA LYS A 509 40.33 3.28 -9.69
C LYS A 509 40.68 1.88 -10.18
N GLN A 510 41.95 1.50 -10.12
CA GLN A 510 42.39 0.17 -10.51
C GLN A 510 41.90 -0.91 -9.54
N LEU A 511 41.97 -0.67 -8.22
CA LEU A 511 41.44 -1.57 -7.21
C LEU A 511 39.92 -1.77 -7.36
N LEU A 512 39.18 -0.70 -7.66
CA LEU A 512 37.74 -0.76 -7.94
C LEU A 512 37.44 -1.54 -9.24
N ALA A 513 38.18 -1.27 -10.31
CA ALA A 513 37.97 -1.92 -11.61
C ALA A 513 38.30 -3.42 -11.59
N THR A 514 39.25 -3.82 -10.76
CA THR A 514 39.66 -5.23 -10.58
C THR A 514 38.84 -5.97 -9.51
N GLY A 515 37.90 -5.28 -8.85
CA GLY A 515 37.09 -5.84 -7.77
C GLY A 515 37.85 -6.11 -6.45
N GLN A 516 39.09 -5.64 -6.34
CA GLN A 516 39.91 -5.77 -5.13
C GLN A 516 39.51 -4.77 -4.03
N ALA A 517 38.77 -3.72 -4.39
CA ALA A 517 38.15 -2.78 -3.46
C ALA A 517 36.70 -2.54 -3.88
N ARG A 518 35.88 -2.13 -2.93
CA ARG A 518 34.52 -1.63 -3.19
C ARG A 518 34.43 -0.18 -2.75
N VAL A 519 33.65 0.61 -3.47
CA VAL A 519 33.51 2.05 -3.18
C VAL A 519 32.91 2.28 -1.77
N TRP A 520 32.20 1.28 -1.25
CA TRP A 520 31.52 1.29 0.04
C TRP A 520 32.25 0.53 1.15
N ASP A 521 33.53 0.17 0.98
CA ASP A 521 34.34 -0.40 2.05
C ASP A 521 34.46 0.56 3.24
N CYS A 522 34.56 -0.02 4.45
CA CYS A 522 34.73 0.70 5.71
C CYS A 522 35.92 0.17 6.48
N ASP A 523 36.56 1.01 7.30
CA ASP A 523 37.60 0.56 8.22
C ASP A 523 37.05 -0.17 9.46
N SER A 524 37.92 -0.66 10.35
CA SER A 524 37.55 -1.47 11.53
C SER A 524 36.58 -0.77 12.49
N VAL A 525 36.50 0.56 12.44
CA VAL A 525 35.61 1.39 13.25
C VAL A 525 34.37 1.87 12.47
N GLY A 526 34.18 1.42 11.23
CA GLY A 526 33.02 1.70 10.40
C GLY A 526 33.05 3.04 9.66
N ARG A 527 34.22 3.69 9.52
CA ARG A 527 34.37 4.89 8.69
C ARG A 527 34.43 4.50 7.22
N SER A 528 33.61 5.15 6.41
CA SER A 528 33.62 4.99 4.95
C SER A 528 34.91 5.56 4.32
N LEU A 529 35.24 5.10 3.11
CA LEU A 529 36.35 5.67 2.33
C LEU A 529 36.24 7.21 2.17
N LEU A 530 35.01 7.74 2.05
CA LEU A 530 34.78 9.19 1.99
C LEU A 530 35.14 9.87 3.31
N SER A 531 34.71 9.32 4.44
CA SER A 531 35.07 9.85 5.76
C SER A 531 36.58 9.88 5.96
N ILE A 532 37.29 8.85 5.50
CA ILE A 532 38.74 8.76 5.58
C ILE A 532 39.39 9.81 4.67
N ALA A 533 38.95 9.92 3.41
CA ALA A 533 39.44 10.92 2.47
C ALA A 533 39.23 12.37 2.97
N VAL A 534 38.10 12.65 3.63
CA VAL A 534 37.83 13.95 4.27
C VAL A 534 38.79 14.17 5.44
N SER A 535 38.95 13.20 6.32
CA SER A 535 39.85 13.30 7.49
C SER A 535 41.32 13.49 7.09
N CYS A 536 41.72 12.93 5.96
CA CYS A 536 43.06 13.07 5.40
C CYS A 536 43.19 14.25 4.42
N MET A 537 42.18 15.12 4.30
CA MET A 537 42.17 16.32 3.46
C MET A 537 42.51 16.05 1.98
N LYS A 538 41.87 15.04 1.37
CA LYS A 538 42.10 14.63 -0.03
C LYS A 538 40.96 15.10 -0.96
N PRO A 539 40.97 16.35 -1.47
CA PRO A 539 39.83 16.93 -2.18
C PRO A 539 39.49 16.24 -3.50
N ILE A 540 40.49 15.79 -4.26
CA ILE A 540 40.29 15.06 -5.52
C ILE A 540 39.63 13.71 -5.25
N MET A 541 40.10 13.01 -4.20
CA MET A 541 39.53 11.74 -3.75
C MET A 541 38.09 11.90 -3.28
N VAL A 542 37.83 12.92 -2.47
CA VAL A 542 36.48 13.29 -2.00
C VAL A 542 35.54 13.54 -3.19
N LYS A 543 35.96 14.34 -4.17
CA LYS A 543 35.16 14.63 -5.37
C LYS A 543 34.85 13.37 -6.17
N TYR A 544 35.83 12.48 -6.32
CA TYR A 544 35.64 11.21 -7.00
C TYR A 544 34.67 10.29 -6.24
N LEU A 545 34.88 10.09 -4.93
CA LEU A 545 34.02 9.24 -4.10
C LEU A 545 32.57 9.76 -4.05
N ILE A 546 32.38 11.08 -4.00
CA ILE A 546 31.05 11.69 -4.12
C ILE A 546 30.45 11.41 -5.51
N ALA A 547 31.25 11.53 -6.58
CA ALA A 547 30.81 11.19 -7.94
C ALA A 547 30.47 9.71 -8.12
N GLN A 548 31.11 8.82 -7.35
CA GLN A 548 30.76 7.40 -7.26
C GLN A 548 29.54 7.12 -6.36
N GLY A 549 28.91 8.17 -5.81
CA GLY A 549 27.65 8.07 -5.08
C GLY A 549 27.75 8.03 -3.56
N LEU A 550 28.91 8.33 -2.96
CA LEU A 550 29.01 8.45 -1.49
C LEU A 550 28.42 9.78 -1.03
N ASP A 551 27.57 9.76 0.01
CA ASP A 551 26.88 10.94 0.54
C ASP A 551 27.78 11.74 1.49
N PRO A 552 27.95 13.04 1.24
CA PRO A 552 28.71 13.93 2.12
C PRO A 552 28.07 14.12 3.51
N ASN A 553 26.79 13.78 3.69
CA ASN A 553 26.06 13.91 4.97
C ASN A 553 26.00 12.61 5.77
N SER A 554 26.59 11.51 5.29
CA SER A 554 26.73 10.30 6.10
C SER A 554 27.74 10.57 7.22
N VAL A 555 27.26 11.08 8.35
CA VAL A 555 28.10 11.31 9.53
C VAL A 555 28.53 9.95 10.05
N GLY A 556 29.85 9.68 10.03
CA GLY A 556 30.43 8.46 10.60
C GLY A 556 30.00 8.28 12.05
N LEU A 557 29.65 7.05 12.41
CA LEU A 557 29.40 6.69 13.79
C LEU A 557 30.75 6.73 14.54
N VAL A 558 30.73 7.37 15.72
CA VAL A 558 31.80 7.45 16.72
C VAL A 558 32.87 8.55 16.50
N GLY A 559 32.88 9.55 17.40
CA GLY A 559 34.09 10.31 17.75
C GLY A 559 34.16 11.79 17.39
N GLY A 560 33.49 12.65 18.18
CA GLY A 560 34.14 13.86 18.70
C GLY A 560 34.42 15.07 17.80
N TRP A 561 33.63 15.37 16.77
CA TRP A 561 33.73 16.68 16.09
C TRP A 561 32.48 17.56 16.31
N PRO A 562 32.63 18.80 16.82
CA PRO A 562 31.50 19.69 17.05
C PRO A 562 30.95 20.19 15.72
N GLY A 563 29.62 20.11 15.61
CA GLY A 563 28.79 20.52 14.47
C GLY A 563 29.41 21.51 13.50
N ARG A 564 29.86 21.01 12.35
CA ARG A 564 29.78 21.74 11.09
C ARG A 564 29.25 20.78 10.02
N LYS A 565 28.04 21.08 9.53
CA LYS A 565 27.53 20.52 8.27
C LYS A 565 28.59 20.78 7.20
N LEU A 566 29.04 19.75 6.50
CA LEU A 566 29.92 19.89 5.35
C LEU A 566 29.12 20.53 4.20
N PHE A 567 29.22 21.85 4.14
CA PHE A 567 28.99 22.77 3.02
C PHE A 567 27.69 22.71 2.20
N VAL A 568 26.97 23.84 2.29
CA VAL A 568 26.36 24.52 1.14
C VAL A 568 27.46 24.70 0.09
N ILE A 569 27.34 24.01 -1.05
CA ILE A 569 28.10 24.35 -2.25
C ILE A 569 27.05 24.72 -3.30
N SER A 570 27.15 25.97 -3.74
CA SER A 570 26.38 26.64 -4.80
C SER A 570 26.29 25.82 -6.08
#